data_AF-A0A0A7KJZ4-F1
#
_entry.id   AF-A0A0A7KJZ4-F1
#
_cell.length_a   1.000
_cell.length_b   1.000
_cell.length_c   1.000
_cell.angle_alpha   90.00
_cell.angle_beta   90.00
_cell.angle_gamma   90.00
#
_symmetry.space_group_name_H-M   'P 1'
#
loop_
_entity.id
_entity.type
_entity.pdbx_description
1 polymer ?
#
loop_
_entity_poly.entity_id
_entity_poly.type
_entity_poly.pdbx_seq_one_letter_code
_entity_poly.pdbx_strand_id
1 'polypeptide(L)'
;MLDLTPLTEITGPYALVLGLIALYWLLRVGREARLGYLPGVAWWAVPGLALLLLTPTLDVPALFGLGAAALLLAEFWPLPYRRAPRRPSPAWPLVSVLIGVALAFSILQVQRPEPLAFVAALCALLAGMAGLLGAALYPARGAAPKASATLNFQTRWHRTVTPEWPDLSVTLSEQGAHLKNISPRPVRLAGWSPAGINAWFRVRGPDGEVLSELRAGQEALLPVGERDSGVRVWYGPDKSPEAHLFRADWTPVGRAEQRVLN
;
A
#
# COMPACT_ATOMS: atom_id res chain seq x y z
N MET A 1 -11.71 47.46 -2.57
CA MET A 1 -10.92 46.28 -2.98
C MET A 1 -10.58 45.54 -1.70
N LEU A 2 -10.97 44.27 -1.58
CA LEU A 2 -10.55 43.43 -0.45
C LEU A 2 -9.05 43.17 -0.65
N ASP A 3 -8.20 43.78 0.17
CA ASP A 3 -6.79 43.40 0.29
C ASP A 3 -6.75 42.00 0.93
N LEU A 4 -6.84 40.98 0.07
CA LEU A 4 -6.95 39.56 0.46
C LEU A 4 -5.61 38.93 0.84
N THR A 5 -4.56 39.72 1.08
CA THR A 5 -3.22 39.16 1.36
C THR A 5 -2.76 39.51 2.78
N PRO A 6 -3.06 38.64 3.77
CA PRO A 6 -2.52 38.78 5.13
C PRO A 6 -0.98 38.63 5.20
N LEU A 7 -0.33 38.26 4.09
CA LEU A 7 1.11 38.11 3.96
C LEU A 7 1.59 38.89 2.73
N THR A 8 1.86 40.18 2.90
CA THR A 8 2.39 41.07 1.85
C THR A 8 3.76 40.64 1.31
N GLU A 9 4.49 39.83 2.07
CA GLU A 9 5.85 39.38 1.77
C GLU A 9 5.89 38.07 0.96
N ILE A 10 4.74 37.39 0.79
CA ILE A 10 4.65 36.16 -0.01
C ILE A 10 4.32 36.50 -1.46
N THR A 11 5.20 36.10 -2.38
CA THR A 11 4.94 36.23 -3.81
C THR A 11 3.86 35.25 -4.27
N GLY A 12 3.02 35.66 -5.22
CA GLY A 12 1.97 34.82 -5.80
C GLY A 12 2.48 33.46 -6.32
N PRO A 13 3.61 33.39 -7.06
CA PRO A 13 4.19 32.12 -7.50
C PRO A 13 4.61 31.21 -6.33
N TYR A 14 5.17 31.77 -5.26
CA TYR A 14 5.56 31.00 -4.08
C TYR A 14 4.34 30.40 -3.37
N ALA A 15 3.29 31.20 -3.16
CA ALA A 15 2.02 30.73 -2.62
C ALA A 15 1.41 29.61 -3.47
N LEU A 16 1.46 29.74 -4.80
CA LEU A 16 0.97 28.71 -5.72
C LEU A 16 1.74 27.40 -5.56
N VAL A 17 3.08 27.43 -5.50
CA VAL A 17 3.90 26.23 -5.32
C VAL A 17 3.57 25.54 -4.00
N LEU A 18 3.48 26.29 -2.89
CA LEU A 18 3.10 25.73 -1.59
C LEU A 18 1.70 25.13 -1.60
N GLY A 19 0.75 25.80 -2.28
CA GLY A 19 -0.61 25.29 -2.49
C GLY A 19 -0.64 23.98 -3.28
N LEU A 20 0.17 23.86 -4.33
CA LEU A 20 0.30 22.63 -5.12
C LEU A 20 0.91 21.48 -4.31
N ILE A 21 1.92 21.76 -3.47
CA ILE A 21 2.52 20.77 -2.58
C ILE A 21 1.49 20.30 -1.55
N ALA A 22 0.75 21.22 -0.92
CA ALA A 22 -0.30 20.89 0.04
C ALA A 22 -1.42 20.05 -0.61
N LEU A 23 -1.85 20.42 -1.82
CA LEU A 23 -2.86 19.68 -2.58
C LEU A 23 -2.37 18.28 -2.95
N TYR A 24 -1.15 18.16 -3.49
CA TYR A 24 -0.53 16.87 -3.79
C TYR A 24 -0.50 15.97 -2.55
N TRP A 25 -0.08 16.51 -1.41
CA TRP A 25 -0.03 15.77 -0.16
C TRP A 25 -1.42 15.33 0.30
N LEU A 26 -2.44 16.19 0.25
CA LEU A 26 -3.83 15.82 0.57
C LEU A 26 -4.39 14.73 -0.34
N LEU A 27 -4.13 14.82 -1.65
CA LEU A 27 -4.53 13.79 -2.62
C LEU A 27 -3.86 12.44 -2.29
N ARG A 28 -2.58 12.47 -1.93
CA ARG A 28 -1.85 11.28 -1.49
C ARG A 28 -2.44 10.71 -0.20
N VAL A 29 -2.69 11.54 0.82
CA VAL A 29 -3.37 11.11 2.06
C VAL A 29 -4.68 10.40 1.74
N GLY A 30 -5.50 10.96 0.84
CA GLY A 30 -6.75 10.34 0.43
C GLY A 30 -6.56 9.00 -0.28
N ARG A 31 -5.58 8.88 -1.17
CA ARG A 31 -5.25 7.63 -1.87
C ARG A 31 -4.79 6.54 -0.89
N GLU A 32 -3.89 6.87 0.03
CA GLU A 32 -3.35 5.93 1.03
C GLU A 32 -4.41 5.54 2.08
N ALA A 33 -5.29 6.48 2.47
CA ALA A 33 -6.39 6.21 3.39
C ALA A 33 -7.36 5.14 2.86
N ARG A 34 -7.65 5.14 1.54
CA ARG A 34 -8.45 4.09 0.88
C ARG A 34 -7.83 2.70 1.01
N LEU A 35 -6.51 2.63 1.13
CA LEU A 35 -5.75 1.39 1.32
C LEU A 35 -5.58 1.01 2.80
N GLY A 36 -6.13 1.79 3.73
CA GLY A 36 -6.03 1.57 5.18
C GLY A 36 -4.71 2.06 5.80
N TYR A 37 -3.97 2.92 5.09
CA TYR A 37 -2.77 3.57 5.60
C TYR A 37 -3.07 5.01 6.03
N LEU A 38 -2.51 5.42 7.16
CA LEU A 38 -2.62 6.78 7.69
C LEU A 38 -1.25 7.45 7.72
N PRO A 39 -1.21 8.80 7.70
CA PRO A 39 0.06 9.52 7.76
C PRO A 39 0.76 9.21 9.09
N GLY A 40 2.02 8.80 9.01
CA GLY A 40 2.92 8.62 10.15
C GLY A 40 3.96 9.73 10.12
N VAL A 41 5.12 9.45 9.52
CA VAL A 41 6.15 10.48 9.25
C VAL A 41 5.67 11.48 8.20
N ALA A 42 4.72 11.10 7.33
CA ALA A 42 4.08 12.03 6.39
C ALA A 42 3.39 13.24 7.07
N TRP A 43 3.13 13.21 8.39
CA TRP A 43 2.64 14.37 9.13
C TRP A 43 3.63 15.54 9.17
N TRP A 44 4.93 15.30 8.94
CA TRP A 44 5.94 16.35 8.84
C TRP A 44 5.72 17.32 7.67
N ALA A 45 4.83 17.00 6.73
CA ALA A 45 4.44 17.93 5.69
C ALA A 45 3.76 19.20 6.24
N VAL A 46 3.00 19.09 7.34
CA VAL A 46 2.33 20.24 7.97
C VAL A 46 3.33 21.24 8.55
N PRO A 47 4.26 20.87 9.47
CA PRO A 47 5.28 21.78 9.93
C PRO A 47 6.26 22.18 8.81
N GLY A 48 6.51 21.33 7.82
CA GLY A 48 7.32 21.69 6.65
C GLY A 48 6.74 22.87 5.87
N LEU A 49 5.45 22.80 5.52
CA LEU A 49 4.74 23.91 4.87
C LEU A 49 4.65 25.15 5.75
N ALA A 50 4.47 24.98 7.07
CA ALA A 50 4.46 26.09 8.02
C ALA A 50 5.78 26.88 8.01
N LEU A 51 6.91 26.16 8.08
CA LEU A 51 8.25 26.76 8.08
C LEU A 51 8.54 27.49 6.75
N LEU A 52 8.11 26.91 5.63
CA LEU A 52 8.22 27.56 4.33
C LEU A 52 7.40 28.87 4.27
N LEU A 53 6.16 28.87 4.77
CA LEU A 53 5.34 30.09 4.85
C LEU A 53 5.94 31.16 5.78
N LEU A 54 6.56 30.74 6.89
CA LEU A 54 7.19 31.64 7.85
C LEU A 54 8.54 32.18 7.40
N THR A 55 9.20 31.53 6.43
CA THR A 55 10.51 31.94 5.93
C THR A 55 10.53 33.41 5.48
N PRO A 56 9.70 33.84 4.50
CA PRO A 56 9.69 35.24 4.08
C PRO A 56 9.18 36.15 5.19
N THR A 57 8.19 35.70 5.96
CA THR A 57 7.52 36.50 7.01
C THR A 57 8.44 36.88 8.18
N LEU A 58 9.33 35.97 8.58
CA LEU A 58 10.25 36.18 9.70
C LEU A 58 11.64 36.62 9.22
N ASP A 59 11.87 36.67 7.91
CA ASP A 59 13.17 36.91 7.28
C ASP A 59 14.27 35.99 7.85
N VAL A 60 13.95 34.71 8.03
CA VAL A 60 14.89 33.69 8.55
C VAL A 60 15.12 32.61 7.49
N PRO A 61 16.21 32.70 6.69
CA PRO A 61 16.50 31.73 5.63
C PRO A 61 16.65 30.28 6.10
N ALA A 62 17.08 30.06 7.35
CA ALA A 62 17.22 28.72 7.92
C ALA A 62 15.88 27.96 8.00
N LEU A 63 14.75 28.68 8.12
CA LEU A 63 13.41 28.07 8.11
C LEU A 63 13.09 27.42 6.77
N PHE A 64 13.65 27.95 5.66
CA PHE A 64 13.49 27.36 4.35
C PHE A 64 14.10 25.96 4.30
N GLY A 65 15.36 25.85 4.74
CA GLY A 65 16.10 24.58 4.76
C GLY A 65 15.43 23.55 5.64
N LEU A 66 14.97 23.95 6.84
CA LEU A 66 14.23 23.08 7.75
C LEU A 66 12.86 22.66 7.19
N GLY A 67 12.14 23.59 6.56
CA GLY A 67 10.85 23.32 5.93
C GLY A 67 10.98 22.34 4.77
N ALA A 68 11.96 22.55 3.89
CA ALA A 68 12.28 21.65 2.80
C ALA A 68 12.71 20.27 3.31
N ALA A 69 13.58 20.21 4.33
CA ALA A 69 14.01 18.94 4.94
C ALA A 69 12.84 18.17 5.56
N ALA A 70 11.91 18.85 6.24
CA ALA A 70 10.70 18.24 6.78
C ALA A 70 9.77 17.69 5.69
N LEU A 71 9.65 18.37 4.55
CA LEU A 71 8.90 17.85 3.39
C LEU A 71 9.59 16.64 2.76
N LEU A 72 10.91 16.67 2.61
CA LEU A 72 11.67 15.52 2.13
C LEU A 72 11.54 14.33 3.08
N LEU A 73 11.56 14.56 4.39
CA LEU A 73 11.30 13.54 5.40
C LEU A 73 9.89 12.96 5.25
N ALA A 74 8.89 13.82 5.08
CA ALA A 74 7.50 13.40 4.88
C ALA A 74 7.32 12.54 3.62
N GLU A 75 8.10 12.82 2.57
CA GLU A 75 8.00 12.19 1.26
C GLU A 75 8.81 10.88 1.16
N PHE A 76 10.07 10.90 1.62
CA PHE A 76 11.09 9.87 1.33
C PHE A 76 11.48 9.01 2.54
N TRP A 77 10.94 9.26 3.73
CA TRP A 77 11.21 8.39 4.88
C TRP A 77 10.68 6.98 4.65
N PRO A 78 11.38 5.91 5.07
CA PRO A 78 10.86 4.54 4.96
C PRO A 78 9.56 4.40 5.74
N LEU A 79 8.49 4.00 5.05
CA LEU A 79 7.12 3.86 5.58
C LEU A 79 6.55 5.20 6.11
N PRO A 80 6.41 6.23 5.24
CA PRO A 80 5.90 7.54 5.67
C PRO A 80 4.42 7.47 6.05
N TYR A 81 3.71 6.46 5.54
CA TYR A 81 2.36 6.07 5.92
C TYR A 81 2.38 4.71 6.62
N ARG A 82 1.58 4.57 7.68
CA ARG A 82 1.50 3.35 8.50
C ARG A 82 0.09 2.79 8.46
N ARG A 83 0.00 1.46 8.43
CA ARG A 83 -1.29 0.78 8.48
C ARG A 83 -1.91 0.97 9.87
N ALA A 84 -3.14 1.47 9.92
CA ALA A 84 -3.86 1.58 11.19
C ALA A 84 -4.71 0.31 11.42
N PRO A 85 -4.76 -0.23 12.65
CA PRO A 85 -5.59 -1.41 12.92
C PRO A 85 -7.08 -1.07 12.99
N ARG A 86 -7.43 0.20 13.19
CA ARG A 86 -8.79 0.69 13.37
C ARG A 86 -8.99 2.00 12.61
N ARG A 87 -10.24 2.25 12.21
CA ARG A 87 -10.63 3.54 11.65
C ARG A 87 -10.29 4.66 12.63
N PRO A 88 -9.60 5.73 12.18
CA PRO A 88 -9.28 6.84 13.07
C PRO A 88 -10.56 7.59 13.45
N SER A 89 -10.60 8.08 14.68
CA SER A 89 -11.72 8.90 15.16
C SER A 89 -11.75 10.24 14.40
N PRO A 90 -12.92 10.69 13.90
CA PRO A 90 -13.07 11.99 13.26
C PRO A 90 -13.14 13.14 14.28
N ALA A 91 -13.08 12.89 15.59
CA ALA A 91 -13.22 13.94 16.60
C ALA A 91 -12.07 14.97 16.54
N TRP A 92 -10.80 14.53 16.60
CA TRP A 92 -9.67 15.46 16.59
C TRP A 92 -9.52 16.23 15.26
N PRO A 93 -9.70 15.62 14.07
CA PRO A 93 -9.61 16.37 12.81
C PRO A 93 -10.73 17.40 12.70
N LEU A 94 -11.95 17.08 13.18
CA LEU A 94 -13.06 18.01 13.19
C LEU A 94 -12.76 19.21 14.09
N VAL A 95 -12.25 18.98 15.31
CA VAL A 95 -11.83 20.07 16.21
C VAL A 95 -10.74 20.92 15.56
N SER A 96 -9.77 20.30 14.89
CA SER A 96 -8.71 21.02 14.17
C SER A 96 -9.26 21.90 13.04
N VAL A 97 -10.22 21.40 12.25
CA VAL A 97 -10.89 22.21 11.22
C VAL A 97 -11.68 23.35 11.84
N LEU A 98 -12.45 23.09 12.90
CA LEU A 98 -13.26 24.12 13.57
C LEU A 98 -12.37 25.25 14.12
N ILE A 99 -11.25 24.91 14.75
CA ILE A 99 -10.26 25.89 15.23
C ILE A 99 -9.68 26.67 14.04
N GLY A 100 -9.26 25.98 12.98
CA GLY A 100 -8.71 26.62 11.79
C GLY A 100 -9.69 27.59 11.11
N VAL A 101 -10.96 27.21 11.01
CA VAL A 101 -12.04 28.06 10.47
C VAL A 101 -12.30 29.26 11.38
N ALA A 102 -12.38 29.05 12.70
CA ALA A 102 -12.58 30.14 13.64
C ALA A 102 -11.43 31.15 13.62
N LEU A 103 -10.18 30.69 13.54
CA LEU A 103 -9.00 31.54 13.40
C LEU A 103 -9.00 32.29 12.07
N ALA A 104 -9.28 31.59 10.96
CA ALA A 104 -9.35 32.22 9.64
C ALA A 104 -10.44 33.31 9.61
N PHE A 105 -11.60 33.05 10.20
CA PHE A 105 -12.68 34.04 10.28
C PHE A 105 -12.30 35.25 11.15
N SER A 106 -11.65 35.01 12.30
CA SER A 106 -11.12 36.07 13.17
C SER A 106 -10.12 36.96 12.41
N ILE A 107 -9.19 36.33 11.67
CA ILE A 107 -8.18 37.02 10.85
C ILE A 107 -8.82 37.93 9.80
N LEU A 108 -9.91 37.48 9.16
CA LEU A 108 -10.63 38.29 8.16
C LEU A 108 -11.31 39.54 8.76
N GLN A 109 -11.54 39.58 10.08
CA GLN A 109 -12.12 40.74 10.76
C GLN A 109 -11.08 41.75 11.24
N VAL A 110 -9.80 41.35 11.28
CA VAL A 110 -8.70 42.19 11.79
C VAL A 110 -8.00 42.87 10.62
N GLN A 111 -7.85 44.19 10.67
CA GLN A 111 -7.19 44.96 9.59
C GLN A 111 -5.69 44.66 9.44
N ARG A 112 -5.03 44.18 10.50
CA ARG A 112 -3.63 43.76 10.51
C ARG A 112 -3.48 42.39 11.18
N PRO A 113 -3.71 41.31 10.44
CA PRO A 113 -3.64 39.98 11.02
C PRO A 113 -2.21 39.59 11.36
N GLU A 114 -2.03 38.92 12.50
CA GLU A 114 -0.73 38.39 12.89
C GLU A 114 -0.35 37.21 11.96
N PRO A 115 0.85 37.23 11.36
CA PRO A 115 1.27 36.16 10.44
C PRO A 115 1.31 34.77 11.07
N LEU A 116 1.71 34.68 12.35
CA LEU A 116 1.74 33.41 13.08
C LEU A 116 0.33 32.84 13.26
N ALA A 117 -0.66 33.68 13.56
CA ALA A 117 -2.06 33.26 13.66
C ALA A 117 -2.57 32.74 12.31
N PHE A 118 -2.18 33.37 11.19
CA PHE A 118 -2.55 32.91 9.86
C PHE A 118 -1.93 31.56 9.50
N VAL A 119 -0.62 31.38 9.76
CA VAL A 119 0.05 30.09 9.54
C VAL A 119 -0.55 29.01 10.44
N ALA A 120 -0.84 29.32 11.71
CA ALA A 120 -1.50 28.39 12.62
C ALA A 120 -2.90 27.98 12.12
N ALA A 121 -3.69 28.92 11.60
CA ALA A 121 -4.99 28.64 10.99
C ALA A 121 -4.85 27.68 9.79
N LEU A 122 -3.89 27.93 8.89
CA LEU A 122 -3.62 27.07 7.74
C LEU A 122 -3.15 25.68 8.15
N CYS A 123 -2.27 25.57 9.15
CA CYS A 123 -1.81 24.28 9.67
C CYS A 123 -2.97 23.49 10.29
N ALA A 124 -3.83 24.14 11.07
CA ALA A 124 -5.00 23.52 11.68
C ALA A 124 -6.01 23.03 10.62
N LEU A 125 -6.25 23.83 9.58
CA LEU A 125 -7.09 23.44 8.44
C LEU A 125 -6.47 22.27 7.68
N LEU A 126 -5.18 22.34 7.33
CA LEU A 126 -4.49 21.33 6.56
C LEU A 126 -4.45 20.00 7.31
N ALA A 127 -4.10 20.03 8.60
CA ALA A 127 -4.05 18.84 9.44
C ALA A 127 -5.44 18.25 9.68
N GLY A 128 -6.43 19.10 9.94
CA GLY A 128 -7.83 18.71 10.08
C GLY A 128 -8.37 18.06 8.80
N MET A 129 -8.14 18.67 7.63
CA MET A 129 -8.55 18.10 6.34
C MET A 129 -7.90 16.76 6.05
N ALA A 130 -6.58 16.63 6.28
CA ALA A 130 -5.89 15.36 6.11
C ALA A 130 -6.42 14.27 7.06
N GLY A 131 -6.70 14.62 8.32
CA GLY A 131 -7.30 13.71 9.28
C GLY A 131 -8.74 13.31 8.91
N LEU A 132 -9.56 14.25 8.42
CA LEU A 132 -10.91 13.99 7.94
C LEU A 132 -10.92 13.13 6.68
N LEU A 133 -10.06 13.41 5.70
CA LEU A 133 -9.86 12.55 4.53
C LEU A 133 -9.43 11.15 4.96
N GLY A 134 -8.48 11.07 5.90
CA GLY A 134 -8.02 9.84 6.51
C GLY A 134 -9.16 9.03 7.15
N ALA A 135 -10.08 9.69 7.86
CA ALA A 135 -11.22 9.05 8.51
C ALA A 135 -12.39 8.74 7.56
N ALA A 136 -12.67 9.60 6.60
CA ALA A 136 -13.78 9.48 5.65
C ALA A 136 -13.50 8.42 4.58
N LEU A 137 -12.26 8.38 4.07
CA LEU A 137 -11.84 7.42 3.06
C LEU A 137 -11.29 6.12 3.66
N TYR A 138 -11.16 6.05 4.99
CA TYR A 138 -10.77 4.82 5.67
C TYR A 138 -11.78 3.72 5.35
N PRO A 139 -11.33 2.51 4.98
CA PRO A 139 -12.24 1.41 4.73
C PRO A 139 -13.07 1.09 5.99
N ALA A 140 -14.39 1.02 5.85
CA ALA A 140 -15.32 0.79 6.96
C ALA A 140 -14.97 -0.50 7.74
N ARG A 141 -15.29 -0.56 9.03
CA ARG A 141 -15.14 -1.80 9.83
C ARG A 141 -16.03 -2.88 9.19
N GLY A 142 -15.41 -3.87 8.54
CA GLY A 142 -16.09 -4.87 7.70
C GLY A 142 -15.63 -4.84 6.23
N ALA A 143 -15.18 -3.68 5.75
CA ALA A 143 -14.24 -3.57 4.65
C ALA A 143 -12.82 -3.82 5.20
N ALA A 144 -12.56 -5.06 5.61
CA ALA A 144 -11.24 -5.60 5.31
C ALA A 144 -10.94 -5.29 3.82
N PRO A 145 -9.68 -5.13 3.37
CA PRO A 145 -9.40 -5.26 1.94
C PRO A 145 -10.21 -6.46 1.45
N LYS A 146 -11.08 -6.23 0.46
CA LYS A 146 -12.12 -7.15 0.03
C LYS A 146 -11.52 -8.56 -0.05
N ALA A 147 -11.82 -9.34 0.99
CA ALA A 147 -11.26 -10.65 1.27
C ALA A 147 -9.72 -10.69 1.46
N SER A 148 -9.23 -11.66 2.24
CA SER A 148 -8.12 -12.47 1.74
C SER A 148 -8.50 -12.77 0.28
N ALA A 149 -7.97 -12.05 -0.72
CA ALA A 149 -8.41 -12.15 -2.11
C ALA A 149 -8.58 -13.64 -2.38
N THR A 150 -9.82 -14.09 -2.51
CA THR A 150 -10.10 -15.52 -2.51
C THR A 150 -9.41 -16.03 -3.73
N LEU A 151 -8.27 -16.68 -3.53
CA LEU A 151 -7.43 -17.15 -4.60
C LEU A 151 -8.28 -18.15 -5.38
N ASN A 152 -8.64 -17.75 -6.59
CA ASN A 152 -9.63 -18.42 -7.40
C ASN A 152 -9.10 -18.54 -8.82
N PHE A 153 -9.92 -19.07 -9.71
CA PHE A 153 -9.53 -19.27 -11.10
C PHE A 153 -9.02 -17.98 -11.79
N GLN A 154 -9.58 -16.81 -11.44
CA GLN A 154 -9.18 -15.54 -12.03
C GLN A 154 -7.74 -15.15 -11.68
N THR A 155 -7.20 -15.64 -10.55
CA THR A 155 -5.80 -15.43 -10.13
C THR A 155 -4.80 -15.79 -11.25
N ARG A 156 -5.14 -16.75 -12.11
CA ARG A 156 -4.32 -17.14 -13.27
C ARG A 156 -3.98 -15.98 -14.22
N TRP A 157 -4.92 -15.06 -14.40
CA TRP A 157 -4.85 -13.97 -15.39
C TRP A 157 -4.37 -12.65 -14.79
N HIS A 158 -4.15 -12.60 -13.48
CA HIS A 158 -3.64 -11.42 -12.79
C HIS A 158 -2.11 -11.40 -12.79
N ARG A 159 -1.55 -10.21 -12.52
CA ARG A 159 -0.10 -10.04 -12.33
C ARG A 159 0.34 -10.92 -11.16
N THR A 160 1.29 -11.82 -11.43
CA THR A 160 1.89 -12.71 -10.42
C THR A 160 3.32 -12.30 -10.14
N VAL A 161 3.75 -12.53 -8.91
CA VAL A 161 5.14 -12.33 -8.47
C VAL A 161 5.79 -13.70 -8.29
N THR A 162 7.02 -13.86 -8.74
CA THR A 162 7.84 -15.02 -8.35
C THR A 162 8.78 -14.54 -7.26
N PRO A 163 8.61 -15.00 -6.00
CA PRO A 163 9.47 -14.55 -4.92
C PRO A 163 10.90 -15.04 -5.13
N GLU A 164 11.87 -14.27 -4.63
CA GLU A 164 13.29 -14.62 -4.70
C GLU A 164 13.59 -15.93 -3.94
N TRP A 165 12.93 -16.12 -2.80
CA TRP A 165 12.99 -17.35 -2.01
C TRP A 165 11.68 -18.12 -2.14
N PRO A 166 11.72 -19.42 -2.47
CA PRO A 166 10.51 -20.20 -2.66
C PRO A 166 9.82 -20.50 -1.32
N ASP A 167 8.50 -20.31 -1.26
CA ASP A 167 7.66 -20.75 -0.12
C ASP A 167 7.23 -22.21 -0.25
N LEU A 168 7.33 -22.75 -1.47
CA LEU A 168 6.88 -24.08 -1.85
C LEU A 168 8.06 -24.87 -2.40
N SER A 169 8.06 -26.18 -2.15
CA SER A 169 8.98 -27.12 -2.77
C SER A 169 8.20 -28.22 -3.46
N VAL A 170 8.78 -28.83 -4.49
CA VAL A 170 8.20 -29.97 -5.18
C VAL A 170 9.19 -31.11 -5.23
N THR A 171 8.72 -32.31 -4.90
CA THR A 171 9.42 -33.58 -5.09
C THR A 171 8.60 -34.49 -6.01
N LEU A 172 9.26 -35.34 -6.78
CA LEU A 172 8.60 -36.26 -7.71
C LEU A 172 8.58 -37.67 -7.11
N SER A 173 7.46 -38.38 -7.25
CA SER A 173 7.33 -39.81 -6.97
C SER A 173 6.57 -40.51 -8.10
N GLU A 174 6.46 -41.84 -8.02
CA GLU A 174 5.67 -42.65 -8.96
C GLU A 174 4.17 -42.25 -8.99
N GLN A 175 3.67 -41.62 -7.93
CA GLN A 175 2.26 -41.21 -7.82
C GLN A 175 2.00 -39.80 -8.38
N GLY A 176 3.05 -39.01 -8.64
CA GLY A 176 2.95 -37.64 -9.11
C GLY A 176 3.94 -36.69 -8.42
N ALA A 177 3.58 -35.41 -8.38
CA ALA A 177 4.40 -34.35 -7.82
C ALA A 177 3.88 -33.97 -6.44
N HIS A 178 4.70 -34.12 -5.41
CA HIS A 178 4.35 -33.72 -4.06
C HIS A 178 4.72 -32.26 -3.85
N LEU A 179 3.72 -31.45 -3.54
CA LEU A 179 3.86 -30.04 -3.24
C LEU A 179 3.91 -29.85 -1.72
N LYS A 180 5.04 -29.35 -1.22
CA LYS A 180 5.23 -29.11 0.21
C LYS A 180 5.43 -27.64 0.52
N ASN A 181 4.74 -27.15 1.55
CA ASN A 181 4.99 -25.81 2.08
C ASN A 181 6.24 -25.80 2.96
N ILE A 182 7.27 -25.07 2.52
CA ILE A 182 8.54 -24.89 3.25
C ILE A 182 8.61 -23.56 4.01
N SER A 183 7.61 -22.70 3.83
CA SER A 183 7.46 -21.46 4.59
C SER A 183 7.09 -21.75 6.06
N PRO A 184 7.54 -20.93 7.02
CA PRO A 184 7.11 -21.06 8.42
C PRO A 184 5.64 -20.65 8.64
N ARG A 185 4.95 -20.18 7.60
CA ARG A 185 3.56 -19.71 7.64
C ARG A 185 2.70 -20.51 6.66
N PRO A 186 1.39 -20.60 6.89
CA PRO A 186 0.49 -21.18 5.90
C PRO A 186 0.50 -20.38 4.60
N VAL A 187 0.28 -21.09 3.49
CA VAL A 187 0.12 -20.49 2.16
C VAL A 187 -1.28 -20.80 1.64
N ARG A 188 -1.95 -19.80 1.06
CA ARG A 188 -3.27 -19.98 0.47
C ARG A 188 -3.11 -20.44 -0.97
N LEU A 189 -3.87 -21.44 -1.38
CA LEU A 189 -3.76 -22.07 -2.70
C LEU A 189 -4.90 -21.59 -3.60
N ALA A 190 -4.57 -21.10 -4.80
CA ALA A 190 -5.55 -20.78 -5.84
C ALA A 190 -5.90 -22.03 -6.65
N GLY A 191 -4.87 -22.71 -7.11
CA GLY A 191 -4.94 -23.82 -8.06
C GLY A 191 -3.60 -24.04 -8.74
N TRP A 192 -3.55 -25.05 -9.60
CA TRP A 192 -2.34 -25.46 -10.28
C TRP A 192 -2.63 -25.96 -11.70
N SER A 193 -1.58 -26.06 -12.51
CA SER A 193 -1.61 -26.61 -13.86
C SER A 193 -0.29 -27.35 -14.15
N PRO A 194 -0.32 -28.48 -14.89
CA PRO A 194 0.88 -29.02 -15.52
C PRO A 194 1.51 -27.99 -16.47
N ALA A 195 2.83 -28.04 -16.60
CA ALA A 195 3.56 -27.19 -17.54
C ALA A 195 3.27 -27.62 -18.99
N GLY A 196 3.01 -26.64 -19.86
CA GLY A 196 2.70 -26.88 -21.27
C GLY A 196 1.23 -27.21 -21.56
N ILE A 197 0.38 -27.33 -20.54
CA ILE A 197 -1.06 -27.58 -20.70
C ILE A 197 -1.84 -26.37 -20.17
N ASN A 198 -2.90 -25.98 -20.88
CA ASN A 198 -3.83 -24.95 -20.43
C ASN A 198 -4.95 -25.56 -19.56
N ALA A 199 -4.59 -26.11 -18.40
CA ALA A 199 -5.55 -26.69 -17.45
C ALA A 199 -5.61 -25.87 -16.17
N TRP A 200 -6.63 -26.12 -15.33
CA TRP A 200 -6.71 -25.54 -14.00
C TRP A 200 -7.34 -26.52 -13.04
N PHE A 201 -6.54 -26.94 -12.06
CA PHE A 201 -6.95 -27.88 -11.04
C PHE A 201 -6.90 -27.23 -9.66
N ARG A 202 -7.81 -27.64 -8.79
CA ARG A 202 -7.70 -27.33 -7.36
C ARG A 202 -6.72 -28.32 -6.72
N VAL A 203 -5.95 -27.85 -5.76
CA VAL A 203 -5.10 -28.73 -4.95
C VAL A 203 -6.01 -29.53 -4.02
N ARG A 204 -5.76 -30.83 -3.89
CA ARG A 204 -6.54 -31.73 -3.06
C ARG A 204 -5.63 -32.42 -2.05
N GLY A 205 -6.17 -32.70 -0.87
CA GLY A 205 -5.50 -33.50 0.14
C GLY A 205 -5.55 -35.00 -0.20
N PRO A 206 -4.92 -35.85 0.62
CA PRO A 206 -4.95 -37.31 0.47
C PRO A 206 -6.38 -37.87 0.43
N ASP A 207 -7.29 -37.27 1.20
CA ASP A 207 -8.69 -37.67 1.29
C ASP A 207 -9.56 -37.15 0.12
N GLY A 208 -8.93 -36.48 -0.86
CA GLY A 208 -9.61 -35.90 -2.03
C GLY A 208 -10.30 -34.56 -1.77
N GLU A 209 -10.33 -34.07 -0.53
CA GLU A 209 -10.87 -32.77 -0.18
C GLU A 209 -10.06 -31.62 -0.79
N VAL A 210 -10.73 -30.55 -1.19
CA VAL A 210 -10.08 -29.38 -1.78
C VAL A 210 -9.36 -28.58 -0.69
N LEU A 211 -8.05 -28.39 -0.85
CA LEU A 211 -7.24 -27.58 0.05
C LEU A 211 -7.22 -26.14 -0.44
N SER A 212 -7.79 -25.23 0.36
CA SER A 212 -7.68 -23.78 0.17
C SER A 212 -6.40 -23.21 0.78
N GLU A 213 -5.77 -23.95 1.68
CA GLU A 213 -4.58 -23.57 2.43
C GLU A 213 -3.68 -24.79 2.62
N LEU A 214 -2.37 -24.58 2.53
CA LEU A 214 -1.34 -25.56 2.85
C LEU A 214 -0.58 -25.07 4.08
N ARG A 215 -0.73 -25.76 5.21
CA ARG A 215 -0.06 -25.39 6.47
C ARG A 215 1.45 -25.56 6.34
N ALA A 216 2.21 -24.89 7.21
CA ALA A 216 3.67 -25.04 7.25
C ALA A 216 4.06 -26.52 7.39
N GLY A 217 4.93 -27.01 6.51
CA GLY A 217 5.37 -28.41 6.45
C GLY A 217 4.37 -29.40 5.87
N GLN A 218 3.12 -28.99 5.58
CA GLN A 218 2.11 -29.85 4.98
C GLN A 218 2.41 -30.11 3.50
N GLU A 219 2.06 -31.31 3.05
CA GLU A 219 2.26 -31.80 1.70
C GLU A 219 0.92 -32.11 1.02
N ALA A 220 0.86 -31.90 -0.29
CA ALA A 220 -0.28 -32.23 -1.14
C ALA A 220 0.20 -32.89 -2.44
N LEU A 221 -0.49 -33.94 -2.86
CA LEU A 221 -0.16 -34.66 -4.09
C LEU A 221 -0.82 -33.98 -5.31
N LEU A 222 -0.02 -33.65 -6.31
CA LEU A 222 -0.47 -33.16 -7.61
C LEU A 222 -0.40 -34.33 -8.61
N PRO A 223 -1.54 -34.82 -9.14
CA PRO A 223 -1.56 -35.93 -10.09
C PRO A 223 -1.02 -35.46 -11.45
N VAL A 224 0.29 -35.55 -11.63
CA VAL A 224 0.99 -35.33 -12.90
C VAL A 224 1.35 -36.66 -13.54
N GLY A 225 1.31 -36.73 -14.86
CA GLY A 225 1.66 -37.93 -15.63
C GLY A 225 3.14 -37.97 -16.04
N GLU A 226 3.58 -39.11 -16.55
CA GLU A 226 4.97 -39.36 -16.99
C GLU A 226 5.46 -38.44 -18.13
N ARG A 227 4.53 -37.81 -18.84
CA ARG A 227 4.81 -36.90 -19.95
C ARG A 227 4.81 -35.43 -19.54
N ASP A 228 4.36 -35.11 -18.33
CA ASP A 228 4.36 -33.74 -17.84
C ASP A 228 5.80 -33.29 -17.58
N SER A 229 6.07 -32.03 -17.90
CA SER A 229 7.41 -31.43 -17.83
C SER A 229 7.55 -30.38 -16.72
N GLY A 230 6.56 -30.28 -15.84
CA GLY A 230 6.56 -29.29 -14.78
C GLY A 230 5.18 -29.04 -14.18
N VAL A 231 5.15 -28.19 -13.16
CA VAL A 231 3.94 -27.65 -12.55
C VAL A 231 4.03 -26.14 -12.39
N ARG A 232 2.86 -25.52 -12.41
CA ARG A 232 2.61 -24.11 -12.12
C ARG A 232 1.60 -24.06 -11.00
N VAL A 233 1.95 -23.45 -9.87
CA VAL A 233 1.07 -23.33 -8.70
C VAL A 233 0.88 -21.86 -8.38
N TRP A 234 -0.38 -21.42 -8.40
CA TRP A 234 -0.78 -20.08 -8.02
C TRP A 234 -1.17 -20.09 -6.55
N TYR A 235 -0.51 -19.27 -5.75
CA TYR A 235 -0.70 -19.22 -4.31
C TYR A 235 -0.57 -17.79 -3.79
N GLY A 236 -0.75 -17.57 -2.49
CA GLY A 236 -0.50 -16.28 -1.86
C GLY A 236 -0.05 -16.47 -0.41
N PRO A 237 0.93 -15.67 0.06
CA PRO A 237 1.38 -15.73 1.45
C PRO A 237 0.25 -15.39 2.43
N ASP A 238 0.37 -15.84 3.68
CA ASP A 238 -0.58 -15.49 4.74
C ASP A 238 -0.77 -13.96 4.82
N LYS A 239 -2.04 -13.52 4.75
CA LYS A 239 -2.49 -12.12 4.82
C LYS A 239 -1.93 -11.16 3.75
N SER A 240 -1.25 -11.65 2.71
CA SER A 240 -0.80 -10.82 1.58
C SER A 240 -1.87 -10.74 0.48
N PRO A 241 -2.13 -9.57 -0.13
CA PRO A 241 -2.99 -9.50 -1.31
C PRO A 241 -2.30 -10.00 -2.59
N GLU A 242 -0.99 -10.24 -2.56
CA GLU A 242 -0.21 -10.61 -3.74
C GLU A 242 -0.40 -12.09 -4.11
N ALA A 243 -0.60 -12.33 -5.40
CA ALA A 243 -0.60 -13.67 -5.98
C ALA A 243 0.82 -14.04 -6.41
N HIS A 244 1.33 -15.13 -5.87
CA HIS A 244 2.60 -15.71 -6.24
C HIS A 244 2.41 -16.83 -7.26
N LEU A 245 3.41 -17.01 -8.12
CA LEU A 245 3.48 -18.13 -9.05
C LEU A 245 4.73 -18.94 -8.77
N PHE A 246 4.53 -20.14 -8.23
CA PHE A 246 5.56 -21.15 -8.11
C PHE A 246 5.68 -21.95 -9.42
N ARG A 247 6.90 -22.13 -9.90
CA ARG A 247 7.22 -22.85 -11.12
C ARG A 247 8.27 -23.92 -10.81
N ALA A 248 7.96 -25.16 -11.12
CA ALA A 248 8.92 -26.25 -11.12
C ALA A 248 8.86 -26.92 -12.49
N ASP A 249 9.99 -27.02 -13.17
CA ASP A 249 10.13 -27.70 -14.47
C ASP A 249 11.10 -28.86 -14.32
N TRP A 250 10.84 -29.94 -15.04
CA TRP A 250 11.69 -31.13 -15.10
C TRP A 250 11.65 -31.76 -16.50
N THR A 251 12.60 -32.66 -16.76
CA THR A 251 12.59 -33.43 -18.01
C THR A 251 11.74 -34.69 -17.82
N PRO A 252 10.68 -34.90 -18.62
CA PRO A 252 9.86 -36.11 -18.51
C PRO A 252 10.69 -37.35 -18.84
N VAL A 253 10.52 -38.43 -18.07
CA VAL A 253 11.22 -39.70 -18.29
C VAL A 253 10.90 -40.26 -19.68
N GLY A 254 9.65 -40.14 -20.13
CA GLY A 254 9.21 -40.57 -21.47
C GLY A 254 9.78 -39.76 -22.65
N ARG A 255 10.49 -38.64 -22.42
CA ARG A 255 11.21 -37.89 -23.46
C ARG A 255 12.71 -38.10 -23.45
N ALA A 256 13.27 -38.80 -22.45
CA ALA A 256 14.71 -39.03 -22.36
C ALA A 256 15.25 -39.81 -23.57
N GLU A 257 14.45 -40.71 -24.14
CA GLU A 257 14.82 -41.53 -25.30
C GLU A 257 14.71 -40.81 -26.66
N GLN A 258 14.05 -39.64 -26.72
CA GLN A 258 13.81 -38.90 -27.99
C GLN A 258 14.68 -37.64 -28.15
N ARG A 259 15.78 -37.52 -27.39
CA ARG A 259 16.77 -36.44 -27.61
C ARG A 259 17.54 -36.69 -28.91
N VAL A 260 16.95 -36.30 -30.03
CA VAL A 260 17.71 -35.97 -31.24
C VAL A 260 18.37 -34.62 -30.98
N LEU A 261 19.69 -34.64 -30.79
CA LEU A 261 20.52 -33.45 -30.87
C LEU A 261 20.55 -32.99 -32.32
N ASN A 262 20.10 -31.76 -32.58
CA ASN A 262 20.56 -30.93 -33.69
C ASN A 262 21.15 -29.65 -33.08
#